data_AF-A0AA39MZ09-F1
#
_entry.id   AF-A0AA39MZ09-F1
#
_cell.length_a   1.000
_cell.length_b   1.000
_cell.length_c   1.000
_cell.angle_alpha   90.00
_cell.angle_beta   90.00
_cell.angle_gamma   90.00
#
_symmetry.space_group_name_H-M   'P 1'
#
loop_
_entity.id
_entity.type
_entity.pdbx_description
1 polymer ?
#
loop_
_entity_poly.entity_id
_entity_poly.type
_entity_poly.pdbx_seq_one_letter_code
_entity_poly.pdbx_strand_id
1 'polypeptide(L)'
;MDNDKDCPQCGFCSSTGARLPDGVPFGRADQLLSSNEPPMDGEREQFEEILSHGNECLRSLNQRISQVRHLLKRLTAESIAIERKLSISKTLMNPVRRIPCEVLEEIFLWGMDDAMDATIVCPADSLDVRDFLWTVSQVCSSWRDLALSRPHWW
;
A
#
# COMPACT_ATOMS: atom_id res chain seq x y z
N MET A 1 34.57 -0.09 -23.63
CA MET A 1 33.32 -0.66 -24.14
C MET A 1 32.35 -0.68 -22.98
N ASP A 2 31.70 0.47 -22.73
CA ASP A 2 30.72 0.59 -21.66
C ASP A 2 29.42 -0.08 -22.10
N ASN A 3 29.02 -1.07 -21.32
CA ASN A 3 27.83 -1.87 -21.55
C ASN A 3 26.69 -1.18 -20.78
N ASP A 4 26.01 -0.22 -21.42
CA ASP A 4 24.84 0.45 -20.87
C ASP A 4 23.74 -0.61 -20.69
N LYS A 5 23.60 -1.12 -19.46
CA LYS A 5 22.65 -2.17 -19.13
C LYS A 5 21.30 -1.53 -18.86
N ASP A 6 20.47 -1.46 -19.91
CA ASP A 6 19.05 -1.20 -19.74
C ASP A 6 18.43 -2.24 -18.82
N CYS A 7 17.66 -1.80 -17.83
CA CYS A 7 16.88 -2.71 -17.02
C CYS A 7 15.78 -3.35 -17.90
N PRO A 8 15.79 -4.68 -18.13
CA PRO A 8 14.87 -5.34 -19.06
C PRO A 8 13.41 -5.31 -18.60
N GLN A 9 13.16 -4.92 -17.36
CA GLN A 9 11.84 -4.94 -16.73
C GLN A 9 11.15 -3.57 -16.71
N CYS A 10 11.92 -2.48 -16.78
CA CYS A 10 11.38 -1.11 -16.79
C CYS A 10 12.00 -0.19 -17.85
N GLY A 11 12.98 -0.66 -18.62
CA GLY A 11 13.68 0.14 -19.62
C GLY A 11 14.54 1.27 -19.04
N PHE A 12 14.88 1.19 -17.74
CA PHE A 12 15.70 2.21 -17.11
C PHE A 12 17.14 2.11 -17.63
N CYS A 13 17.53 3.06 -18.47
CA CYS A 13 18.90 3.32 -18.84
C CYS A 13 19.52 4.31 -17.85
N SER A 14 20.69 3.96 -17.31
CA SER A 14 21.51 4.88 -16.49
C SER A 14 22.21 5.95 -17.34
N SER A 15 22.05 5.90 -18.67
CA SER A 15 22.60 6.89 -19.59
C SER A 15 22.29 8.29 -19.08
N THR A 16 23.35 9.06 -18.87
CA THR A 16 23.33 10.47 -18.46
C THR A 16 22.25 11.17 -19.28
N GLY A 17 21.20 11.65 -18.62
CA GLY A 17 20.01 12.18 -19.29
C GLY A 17 20.40 13.19 -20.38
N ALA A 18 19.70 13.15 -21.52
CA ALA A 18 19.98 14.01 -22.66
C ALA A 18 20.23 15.44 -22.18
N ARG A 19 21.50 15.87 -22.26
CA ARG A 19 21.94 17.17 -21.76
C ARG A 19 21.62 18.19 -22.83
N LEU A 20 20.92 19.25 -22.43
CA LEU A 20 20.72 20.40 -23.30
C LEU A 20 22.09 21.01 -23.66
N PRO A 21 22.26 21.50 -24.90
CA PRO A 21 23.45 22.26 -25.26
C PRO A 21 23.59 23.52 -24.40
N ASP A 22 24.83 23.97 -24.21
CA ASP A 22 25.09 25.21 -23.47
C ASP A 22 24.51 26.40 -24.25
N GLY A 23 23.64 27.17 -23.59
CA GLY A 23 22.94 28.29 -24.19
C GLY A 23 23.58 29.64 -23.92
N VAL A 24 22.91 30.68 -24.41
CA VAL A 24 23.17 32.07 -24.03
C VAL A 24 23.12 32.19 -22.49
N PRO A 25 24.08 32.88 -21.85
CA PRO A 25 24.08 33.06 -20.41
C PRO A 25 22.79 33.72 -19.92
N PHE A 26 22.28 33.31 -18.76
CA PHE A 26 21.03 33.83 -18.20
C PHE A 26 20.98 35.37 -18.13
N GLY A 27 22.06 36.03 -17.73
CA GLY A 27 22.10 37.50 -17.69
C GLY A 27 21.91 38.17 -19.06
N ARG A 28 22.37 37.54 -20.14
CA ARG A 28 22.16 38.03 -21.50
C ARG A 28 20.74 37.73 -21.99
N ALA A 29 20.19 36.57 -21.64
CA ALA A 29 18.79 36.24 -21.92
C ALA A 29 17.82 37.22 -21.22
N ASP A 30 18.07 37.54 -19.95
CA ASP A 30 17.26 38.49 -19.17
C ASP A 30 17.32 39.92 -19.76
N GLN A 31 18.49 40.32 -20.26
CA GLN A 31 18.65 41.60 -20.95
C GLN A 31 17.80 41.65 -22.22
N LEU A 32 17.86 40.61 -23.07
CA LEU A 32 17.06 40.53 -24.30
C LEU A 32 15.56 40.57 -23.99
N LEU A 33 15.13 39.87 -22.95
CA LEU A 33 13.72 39.85 -22.50
C LEU A 33 13.25 41.21 -21.97
N SER A 34 14.15 42.02 -21.38
CA SER A 34 13.81 43.31 -20.79
C SER A 34 13.97 44.49 -21.76
N SER A 35 14.89 44.43 -22.72
CA SER A 35 15.12 45.47 -23.72
C SER A 35 14.28 45.30 -24.99
N ASN A 36 13.71 44.10 -25.22
CA ASN A 36 13.05 43.71 -26.47
C ASN A 36 13.97 43.86 -27.71
N GLU A 37 15.29 43.85 -27.50
CA GLU A 37 16.27 43.80 -28.58
C GLU A 37 16.27 42.41 -29.24
N PRO A 38 16.45 42.31 -30.56
CA PRO A 38 16.60 41.03 -31.21
C PRO A 38 17.91 40.34 -30.80
N PRO A 39 17.93 39.00 -30.66
CA PRO A 39 19.19 38.25 -30.50
C PRO A 39 20.11 38.43 -31.71
N MET A 40 21.42 38.38 -31.47
CA MET A 40 22.42 38.28 -32.53
C MET A 40 22.33 36.92 -33.24
N ASP A 41 22.87 36.81 -34.45
CA ASP A 41 22.76 35.58 -35.26
C ASP A 41 23.32 34.34 -34.53
N GLY A 42 24.46 34.46 -33.85
CA GLY A 42 25.01 33.35 -33.03
C GLY A 42 24.17 33.02 -31.79
N GLU A 43 23.49 34.02 -31.20
CA GLU A 43 22.55 33.79 -30.09
C GLU A 43 21.28 33.09 -30.60
N ARG A 44 20.82 33.45 -31.80
CA ARG A 44 19.68 32.84 -32.48
C ARG A 44 19.95 31.37 -32.79
N GLU A 45 21.11 31.03 -33.32
CA GLU A 45 21.52 29.63 -33.57
C GLU A 45 21.48 28.80 -32.27
N GLN A 46 22.00 29.34 -31.17
CA GLN A 46 21.96 28.68 -29.85
C GLN A 46 20.52 28.47 -29.35
N PHE A 47 19.64 29.47 -29.51
CA PHE A 47 18.24 29.32 -29.14
C PHE A 47 17.51 28.28 -30.00
N GLU A 48 17.76 28.24 -31.31
CA GLU A 48 17.18 27.26 -32.23
C GLU A 48 17.66 25.82 -31.90
N GLU A 49 18.94 25.65 -31.56
CA GLU A 49 19.49 24.38 -31.10
C GLU A 49 18.84 23.91 -29.79
N ILE A 50 18.69 24.80 -28.81
CA ILE A 50 17.98 24.51 -27.55
C ILE A 50 16.53 24.13 -27.80
N LEU A 51 15.82 24.83 -28.70
CA LEU A 51 14.42 24.55 -29.01
C LEU A 51 14.24 23.17 -29.67
N SER A 52 15.15 22.80 -30.57
CA SER A 52 15.10 21.48 -31.24
C SER A 52 15.44 20.34 -30.27
N HIS A 53 16.60 20.39 -29.61
CA HIS A 53 17.03 19.36 -28.66
C HIS A 53 16.17 19.30 -27.39
N GLY A 54 15.74 20.46 -26.89
CA GLY A 54 14.95 20.55 -25.65
C GLY A 54 13.59 19.87 -25.77
N ASN A 55 12.92 20.02 -26.92
CA ASN A 55 11.66 19.35 -27.18
C ASN A 55 11.81 17.83 -27.23
N GLU A 56 12.86 17.31 -27.85
CA GLU A 56 13.14 15.87 -27.90
C GLU A 56 13.47 15.30 -26.51
N CYS A 57 14.29 16.02 -25.74
CA CYS A 57 14.62 15.65 -24.36
C CYS A 57 13.36 15.62 -23.48
N LEU A 58 12.51 16.66 -23.56
CA LEU A 58 11.24 16.71 -22.82
C LEU A 58 10.30 15.57 -23.20
N ARG A 59 10.17 15.23 -24.49
CA ARG A 59 9.34 14.09 -24.93
C ARG A 59 9.87 12.79 -24.34
N SER A 60 11.17 12.55 -24.41
CA SER A 60 11.83 11.36 -23.86
C SER A 60 11.61 11.25 -22.34
N LEU A 61 11.83 12.34 -21.60
CA LEU A 61 11.59 12.37 -20.15
C LEU A 61 10.12 12.09 -19.80
N ASN A 62 9.18 12.73 -20.50
CA ASN A 62 7.75 12.50 -20.27
C ASN A 62 7.33 11.06 -20.58
N GLN A 63 7.89 10.44 -21.62
CA GLN A 63 7.66 9.04 -21.94
C GLN A 63 8.16 8.12 -20.82
N ARG A 64 9.38 8.34 -20.32
CA ARG A 64 9.94 7.57 -19.20
C ARG A 64 9.12 7.75 -17.92
N ILE A 65 8.71 8.99 -17.61
CA ILE A 65 7.83 9.29 -16.48
C ILE A 65 6.51 8.51 -16.62
N SER A 66 5.92 8.49 -17.80
CA SER A 66 4.69 7.73 -18.07
C SER A 66 4.90 6.24 -17.84
N GLN A 67 5.97 5.65 -18.38
CA GLN A 67 6.31 4.23 -18.21
C GLN A 67 6.47 3.85 -16.73
N VAL A 68 7.24 4.65 -15.96
CA VAL A 68 7.44 4.41 -14.53
C VAL A 68 6.12 4.52 -13.76
N ARG A 69 5.27 5.50 -14.08
CA ARG A 69 3.94 5.63 -13.46
C ARG A 69 3.06 4.43 -13.77
N HIS A 70 3.09 3.90 -14.99
CA HIS A 70 2.34 2.69 -15.35
C HIS A 70 2.84 1.46 -14.60
N LEU A 71 4.16 1.27 -14.52
CA LEU A 71 4.77 0.18 -13.77
C LEU A 71 4.42 0.24 -12.29
N LEU A 72 4.52 1.43 -11.69
CA LEU A 72 4.15 1.67 -10.30
C LEU A 72 2.70 1.28 -10.04
N LYS A 73 1.76 1.78 -10.87
CA LYS A 73 0.34 1.42 -10.77
C LYS A 73 0.10 -0.08 -10.80
N ARG A 74 0.77 -0.81 -11.71
CA ARG A 74 0.64 -2.26 -11.83
C ARG A 74 1.14 -2.97 -10.57
N LEU A 75 2.36 -2.65 -10.12
CA LEU A 75 2.97 -3.28 -8.94
C LEU A 75 2.16 -3.00 -7.66
N THR A 76 1.62 -1.79 -7.51
CA THR A 76 0.74 -1.46 -6.38
C THR A 76 -0.54 -2.30 -6.42
N ALA A 77 -1.16 -2.46 -7.58
CA ALA A 77 -2.36 -3.29 -7.72
C ALA A 77 -2.09 -4.77 -7.39
N GLU A 78 -0.96 -5.31 -7.85
CA GLU A 78 -0.52 -6.67 -7.53
C GLU A 78 -0.27 -6.85 -6.02
N SER A 79 0.41 -5.89 -5.37
CA SER A 79 0.65 -5.90 -3.93
C SER A 79 -0.66 -5.98 -3.14
N ILE A 80 -1.61 -5.09 -3.45
CA ILE A 80 -2.92 -5.06 -2.78
C ILE A 80 -3.67 -6.38 -2.97
N ALA A 81 -3.62 -6.96 -4.17
CA ALA A 81 -4.27 -8.24 -4.45
C ALA A 81 -3.67 -9.38 -3.64
N ILE A 82 -2.33 -9.42 -3.50
CA ILE A 82 -1.62 -10.42 -2.71
C ILE A 82 -1.92 -10.25 -1.22
N GLU A 83 -1.87 -9.04 -0.69
CA GLU A 83 -2.20 -8.74 0.70
C GLU A 83 -3.63 -9.19 1.05
N ARG A 84 -4.59 -8.94 0.15
CA ARG A 84 -5.97 -9.41 0.34
C ARG A 84 -6.05 -10.93 0.38
N LYS A 85 -5.37 -11.64 -0.52
CA LYS A 85 -5.32 -13.12 -0.52
C LYS A 85 -4.70 -13.66 0.76
N LEU A 86 -3.59 -13.07 1.20
CA LEU A 86 -2.93 -13.47 2.44
C LEU A 86 -3.83 -13.25 3.67
N SER A 87 -4.52 -12.12 3.73
CA SER A 87 -5.47 -11.82 4.80
C SER A 87 -6.59 -12.87 4.86
N ILE A 88 -7.23 -13.15 3.72
CA ILE A 88 -8.29 -14.18 3.62
C ILE A 88 -7.75 -15.54 4.07
N SER A 89 -6.60 -15.97 3.55
CA SER A 89 -6.01 -17.26 3.91
C SER A 89 -5.69 -17.34 5.40
N LYS A 90 -5.11 -16.30 6.01
CA LYS A 90 -4.86 -16.26 7.46
C LYS A 90 -6.16 -16.35 8.26
N THR A 91 -7.20 -15.63 7.85
CA THR A 91 -8.50 -15.68 8.51
C THR A 91 -9.14 -17.07 8.41
N LEU A 92 -9.07 -17.72 7.25
CA LEU A 92 -9.65 -19.05 7.03
C LEU A 92 -8.86 -20.16 7.74
N MET A 93 -7.54 -20.01 7.82
CA MET A 93 -6.65 -20.95 8.52
C MET A 93 -6.57 -20.71 10.02
N ASN A 94 -7.35 -19.76 10.56
CA ASN A 94 -7.40 -19.52 12.00
C ASN A 94 -7.86 -20.80 12.73
N PRO A 95 -7.09 -21.32 13.70
CA PRO A 95 -7.43 -22.53 14.45
C PRO A 95 -8.84 -22.53 15.03
N VAL A 96 -9.34 -21.37 15.46
CA VAL A 96 -10.69 -21.16 16.03
C VAL A 96 -11.80 -21.71 15.12
N ARG A 97 -11.58 -21.74 13.80
CA ARG A 97 -12.54 -22.26 12.81
C ARG A 97 -12.56 -23.79 12.69
N ARG A 98 -11.61 -24.49 13.32
CA ARG A 98 -11.45 -25.96 13.23
C ARG A 98 -11.53 -26.66 14.59
N ILE A 99 -11.75 -25.90 15.68
CA ILE A 99 -11.90 -26.49 17.01
C ILE A 99 -13.22 -27.28 17.02
N PRO A 100 -13.19 -28.59 17.33
CA PRO A 100 -14.41 -29.39 17.49
C PRO A 100 -15.31 -28.80 18.57
N CYS A 101 -16.62 -29.02 18.45
CA CYS A 101 -17.59 -28.49 19.43
C CYS A 101 -17.28 -28.99 20.83
N GLU A 102 -16.88 -30.25 21.00
CA GLU A 102 -16.56 -30.85 22.29
C GLU A 102 -15.42 -30.12 23.00
N VAL A 103 -14.38 -29.74 22.25
CA VAL A 103 -13.24 -28.98 22.77
C VAL A 103 -13.65 -27.54 23.10
N LEU A 104 -14.55 -26.93 22.32
CA LEU A 104 -15.12 -25.62 22.64
C LEU A 104 -15.98 -25.65 23.90
N GLU A 105 -16.78 -26.70 24.09
CA GLU A 105 -17.57 -26.94 25.30
C GLU A 105 -16.66 -27.02 26.53
N GLU A 106 -15.57 -27.79 26.45
CA GLU A 106 -14.58 -27.86 27.52
C GLU A 106 -13.98 -26.48 27.81
N ILE A 107 -13.52 -25.75 26.79
CA ILE A 107 -12.96 -24.39 26.98
C ILE A 107 -13.96 -23.47 27.69
N PHE A 108 -15.26 -23.56 27.34
CA PHE A 108 -16.27 -22.71 27.96
C PHE A 108 -16.53 -23.11 29.41
N LEU A 109 -16.61 -24.40 29.72
CA LEU A 109 -16.75 -24.90 31.09
C LEU A 109 -15.58 -24.44 31.98
N TRP A 110 -14.34 -24.57 31.48
CA TRP A 110 -13.15 -24.08 32.19
C TRP A 110 -13.20 -22.57 32.44
N GLY A 111 -13.63 -21.77 31.45
CA GLY A 111 -13.72 -20.32 31.61
C GLY A 111 -14.84 -19.85 32.53
N MET A 112 -15.96 -20.58 32.58
CA MET A 112 -17.05 -20.32 33.54
C MET A 112 -16.64 -20.68 34.97
N ASP A 113 -15.94 -21.80 35.17
CA ASP A 113 -15.46 -22.22 36.49
C ASP A 113 -14.44 -21.20 37.06
N ASP A 114 -13.50 -20.70 36.24
CA ASP A 114 -12.52 -19.69 36.65
C ASP A 114 -13.18 -18.32 36.96
N ALA A 115 -14.24 -17.96 36.22
CA ALA A 115 -15.04 -16.77 36.49
C ALA A 115 -15.85 -16.88 37.79
N MET A 116 -16.30 -18.10 38.14
CA MET A 116 -16.97 -18.37 39.43
C MET A 116 -15.99 -18.30 40.61
N ASP A 117 -14.74 -18.76 40.45
CA ASP A 117 -13.72 -18.72 41.53
C ASP A 117 -13.22 -17.28 41.81
N ALA A 118 -13.18 -16.42 40.79
CA ALA A 118 -12.84 -15.00 40.94
C ALA A 118 -13.95 -14.15 41.60
N THR A 119 -15.19 -14.64 41.64
CA THR A 119 -16.38 -13.85 41.99
C THR A 119 -17.15 -14.44 43.18
N ILE A 120 -16.51 -14.51 44.36
CA ILE A 120 -17.15 -14.90 45.63
C ILE A 120 -18.27 -13.91 46.08
N VAL A 121 -18.57 -12.83 45.35
CA VAL A 121 -19.43 -11.74 45.86
C VAL A 121 -20.73 -11.47 45.08
N CYS A 122 -20.93 -11.98 43.86
CA CYS A 122 -22.18 -11.70 43.12
C CYS A 122 -22.69 -12.95 42.39
N PRO A 123 -24.01 -13.26 42.44
CA PRO A 123 -24.58 -14.20 41.49
C PRO A 123 -24.30 -13.67 40.08
N ALA A 124 -23.84 -14.54 39.17
CA ALA A 124 -23.62 -14.19 37.78
C ALA A 124 -24.90 -13.54 37.20
N ASP A 125 -24.81 -12.25 36.88
CA ASP A 125 -25.89 -11.55 36.19
C ASP A 125 -25.77 -11.89 34.72
N SER A 126 -26.64 -12.77 34.21
CA SER A 126 -26.64 -13.16 32.80
C SER A 126 -26.95 -12.01 31.84
N LEU A 127 -27.35 -10.84 32.36
CA LEU A 127 -27.49 -9.59 31.61
C LEU A 127 -26.22 -8.72 31.64
N ASP A 128 -25.18 -9.10 32.39
CA ASP A 128 -23.88 -8.43 32.31
C ASP A 128 -23.17 -8.83 31.03
N VAL A 129 -23.12 -7.89 30.07
CA VAL A 129 -22.47 -8.09 28.77
C VAL A 129 -20.95 -8.33 28.90
N ARG A 130 -20.37 -8.09 30.09
CA ARG A 130 -18.98 -8.39 30.42
C ARG A 130 -18.77 -9.82 30.90
N ASP A 131 -19.86 -10.58 31.06
CA ASP A 131 -19.78 -12.01 31.38
C ASP A 131 -18.98 -12.77 30.32
N PHE A 132 -18.33 -13.83 30.78
CA PHE A 132 -17.50 -14.67 29.93
C PHE A 132 -18.27 -15.21 28.71
N LEU A 133 -19.50 -15.68 28.90
CA LEU A 133 -20.31 -16.24 27.82
C LEU A 133 -20.69 -15.19 26.77
N TRP A 134 -21.04 -13.98 27.22
CA TRP A 134 -21.26 -12.86 26.30
C TRP A 134 -20.01 -12.54 25.50
N THR A 135 -18.84 -12.54 26.14
CA THR A 135 -17.56 -12.24 25.50
C THR A 135 -17.18 -13.30 24.44
N VAL A 136 -17.24 -14.59 24.79
CA VAL A 136 -16.88 -15.67 23.85
C VAL A 136 -17.89 -15.83 22.71
N SER A 137 -19.15 -15.46 22.93
CA SER A 137 -20.18 -15.43 21.87
C SER A 137 -19.90 -14.41 20.75
N GLN A 138 -18.96 -13.48 20.95
CA GLN A 138 -18.56 -12.51 19.93
C GLN A 138 -17.39 -12.98 19.06
N VAL A 139 -16.78 -14.13 19.35
CA VAL A 139 -15.60 -14.63 18.62
C VAL A 139 -15.96 -15.07 17.20
N CYS A 140 -16.96 -15.94 17.04
CA CYS A 140 -17.48 -16.35 15.74
C CYS A 140 -18.91 -16.93 15.86
N SER A 141 -19.57 -17.19 14.72
CA SER A 141 -20.91 -17.78 14.72
C SER A 141 -20.97 -19.14 15.41
N SER A 142 -20.01 -20.04 15.17
CA SER A 142 -20.00 -21.36 15.80
C SER A 142 -19.90 -21.30 17.33
N TRP A 143 -19.11 -20.37 17.87
CA TRP A 143 -18.97 -20.16 19.32
C TRP A 143 -20.27 -19.62 19.92
N ARG A 144 -20.92 -18.70 19.21
CA ARG A 144 -22.22 -18.15 19.60
C ARG A 144 -23.31 -19.23 19.58
N ASP A 145 -23.37 -20.00 18.49
CA ASP A 145 -24.38 -21.05 18.33
C ASP A 145 -24.24 -22.09 19.45
N LEU A 146 -23.01 -22.43 19.82
CA LEU A 146 -22.74 -23.33 20.94
C LEU A 146 -23.21 -22.74 22.27
N ALA A 147 -22.80 -21.51 22.61
CA ALA A 147 -23.21 -20.83 23.85
C ALA A 147 -24.73 -20.69 23.99
N LEU A 148 -25.43 -20.37 22.89
CA LEU A 148 -26.89 -20.23 22.87
C LEU A 148 -27.63 -21.57 22.87
N SER A 149 -27.01 -22.63 22.35
CA SER A 149 -27.59 -23.99 22.37
C SER A 149 -27.64 -24.62 23.77
N ARG A 150 -26.97 -24.00 24.75
CA ARG A 150 -26.85 -24.49 26.13
C ARG A 150 -27.41 -23.47 27.13
N PRO A 151 -28.76 -23.35 27.25
CA PRO A 151 -29.38 -22.35 28.13
C PRO A 151 -28.99 -22.47 29.60
N HIS A 152 -28.55 -23.65 30.07
CA HIS A 152 -28.15 -23.88 31.46
C HIS A 152 -26.78 -23.29 31.83
N TRP A 153 -26.08 -22.67 30.88
CA TRP A 153 -24.84 -21.93 31.14
C TRP A 153 -25.08 -20.47 31.55
N TRP A 154 -26.30 -19.94 31.31
CA TRP A 154 -26.73 -18.59 31.66
C TRP A 154 -27.61 -18.57 32.92
#